data_AF-A0A662G803-F1
#
_entry.id   AF-A0A662G803-F1
#
_cell.length_a   1.000
_cell.length_b   1.000
_cell.length_c   1.000
_cell.angle_alpha   90.00
_cell.angle_beta   90.00
_cell.angle_gamma   90.00
#
_symmetry.space_group_name_H-M   'P 1'
#
loop_
_entity.id
_entity.type
_entity.pdbx_description
1 polymer ?
#
loop_
_entity_poly.entity_id
_entity_poly.type
_entity_poly.pdbx_seq_one_letter_code
_entity_poly.pdbx_strand_id
1 'polypeptide(L)'
;LGAIILGGGISKHHTIWWSQFKNGLDYSIYVTTSVEWDGSLSGATTREAITWRKMKIRGQRATIHGDATLLFPLMVCYVLKRFQEEGYIRKNSTAIMANSL
;
A
#
# COMPACT_ATOMS: atom_id res chain seq x y z
N LEU A 1 -11.36 -1.46 5.98
CA LEU A 1 -10.92 -1.32 4.56
C LEU A 1 -9.43 -1.06 4.53
N GLY A 2 -8.68 -1.69 3.62
CA GLY A 2 -7.25 -1.43 3.41
C GLY A 2 -6.99 -0.93 1.99
N ALA A 3 -6.08 0.03 1.80
CA ALA A 3 -5.67 0.49 0.48
C ALA A 3 -4.16 0.66 0.39
N ILE A 4 -3.61 0.24 -0.74
CA ILE A 4 -2.25 0.54 -1.17
C ILE A 4 -2.38 1.54 -2.31
N ILE A 5 -1.86 2.75 -2.12
CA ILE A 5 -1.93 3.84 -3.09
C ILE A 5 -0.53 4.05 -3.64
N LEU A 6 -0.39 3.85 -4.96
CA LEU A 6 0.84 4.07 -5.71
C LEU A 6 0.69 5.39 -6.49
N GLY A 7 1.55 6.35 -6.19
CA GLY A 7 1.51 7.70 -6.72
C GLY A 7 0.53 8.64 -5.99
N GLY A 8 0.08 9.68 -6.71
CA GLY A 8 -0.80 10.73 -6.22
C GLY A 8 -1.96 11.04 -7.18
N GLY A 9 -2.49 12.27 -7.11
CA GLY A 9 -3.54 12.75 -8.01
C GLY A 9 -4.93 12.17 -7.77
N ILE A 10 -5.75 12.13 -8.82
CA ILE A 10 -7.18 11.75 -8.75
C ILE A 10 -7.39 10.36 -8.14
N SER A 11 -6.49 9.41 -8.43
CA SER A 11 -6.57 8.03 -7.94
C SER A 11 -6.48 7.94 -6.43
N LYS A 12 -5.61 8.76 -5.81
CA LYS A 12 -5.49 8.88 -4.35
C LYS A 12 -6.77 9.48 -3.76
N HIS A 13 -7.23 10.61 -4.31
CA HIS A 13 -8.41 11.31 -3.81
C HIS A 13 -9.68 10.47 -3.91
N HIS A 14 -9.89 9.80 -5.05
CA HIS A 14 -11.06 8.98 -5.29
C HIS A 14 -11.13 7.79 -4.33
N THR A 15 -10.01 7.06 -4.16
CA THR A 15 -9.93 5.90 -3.25
C THR A 15 -10.22 6.30 -1.80
N ILE A 16 -9.62 7.39 -1.35
CA ILE A 16 -9.79 7.89 0.01
C ILE A 16 -11.21 8.44 0.22
N TRP A 17 -11.77 9.11 -0.79
CA TRP A 17 -13.14 9.63 -0.75
C TRP A 17 -14.17 8.51 -0.63
N TRP A 18 -14.03 7.44 -1.42
CA TRP A 18 -14.92 6.28 -1.32
C TRP A 18 -14.86 5.61 0.05
N SER A 19 -13.67 5.55 0.66
CA SER A 19 -13.53 4.98 1.99
C SER A 19 -14.23 5.78 3.10
N GLN A 20 -14.53 7.07 2.91
CA GLN A 20 -15.27 7.84 3.92
C GLN A 20 -16.67 7.28 4.16
N PHE A 21 -17.32 6.73 3.13
CA PHE A 21 -18.64 6.09 3.26
C PHE A 21 -18.62 4.79 4.09
N LYS A 22 -17.42 4.24 4.37
CA LYS A 22 -17.22 3.03 5.17
C LYS A 22 -16.50 3.32 6.50
N ASN A 23 -16.68 4.53 7.04
CA ASN A 23 -16.05 5.02 8.28
C ASN A 23 -14.51 5.09 8.22
N GLY A 24 -13.93 5.24 7.03
CA GLY A 24 -12.50 5.44 6.82
C GLY A 24 -11.67 4.16 6.72
N LEU A 25 -10.45 4.30 6.19
CA LEU A 25 -9.48 3.20 6.04
C LEU A 25 -8.90 2.77 7.39
N ASP A 26 -8.79 1.46 7.57
CA ASP A 26 -8.11 0.81 8.70
C ASP A 26 -6.61 0.63 8.42
N TYR A 27 -6.23 0.43 7.15
CA TYR A 27 -4.84 0.28 6.72
C TYR A 27 -4.59 1.11 5.46
N SER A 28 -3.52 1.91 5.45
CA SER A 28 -3.15 2.72 4.28
C SER A 28 -1.65 2.73 4.04
N ILE A 29 -1.21 2.32 2.86
CA ILE A 29 0.19 2.43 2.44
C ILE A 29 0.24 3.37 1.25
N TYR A 30 0.96 4.49 1.38
CA TYR A 30 1.17 5.44 0.30
C TYR A 30 2.60 5.33 -0.20
N VAL A 31 2.78 5.13 -1.49
CA VAL A 31 4.07 5.20 -2.16
C VAL A 31 4.02 6.37 -3.12
N THR A 32 4.73 7.45 -2.85
CA THR A 32 4.65 8.66 -3.67
C THR A 32 6.00 9.33 -3.83
N THR A 33 6.25 9.89 -5.00
CA THR A 33 7.40 10.79 -5.24
C THR A 33 7.08 12.24 -4.87
N SER A 34 5.79 12.56 -4.65
CA SER A 34 5.37 13.90 -4.27
C SER A 34 5.78 14.23 -2.83
N VAL A 35 6.13 15.48 -2.65
CA VAL A 35 6.64 16.04 -1.40
C VAL A 35 5.57 16.86 -0.68
N GLU A 36 5.64 16.90 0.65
CA GLU A 36 4.57 17.45 1.50
C GLU A 36 4.51 19.00 1.47
N TRP A 37 5.64 19.66 1.19
CA TRP A 37 5.75 21.13 1.14
C TRP A 37 5.17 21.78 -0.11
N ASP A 38 4.82 20.99 -1.12
CA ASP A 38 4.16 21.48 -2.34
C ASP A 38 2.70 21.89 -2.09
N GLY A 39 2.13 21.55 -0.92
CA GLY A 39 0.71 21.82 -0.60
C GLY A 39 -0.27 21.12 -1.55
N SER A 40 0.24 20.29 -2.47
CA SER A 40 -0.54 19.57 -3.46
C SER A 40 -1.32 18.44 -2.79
N LEU A 41 -2.54 18.25 -3.29
CA LEU A 41 -3.41 17.12 -3.03
C LEU A 41 -2.65 15.76 -3.14
N SER A 42 -1.67 15.68 -4.04
CA SER A 42 -0.78 14.53 -4.21
C SER A 42 0.19 14.33 -3.04
N GLY A 43 0.74 15.41 -2.48
CA GLY A 43 1.68 15.43 -1.35
C GLY A 43 1.02 15.44 0.03
N ALA A 44 -0.31 15.62 0.11
CA ALA A 44 -1.06 15.67 1.36
C ALA A 44 -0.74 14.47 2.26
N THR A 45 -0.22 14.78 3.45
CA THR A 45 0.30 13.78 4.37
C THR A 45 -0.83 12.90 4.88
N THR A 46 -0.51 11.67 5.28
CA THR A 46 -1.49 10.81 5.96
C THR A 46 -2.03 11.46 7.24
N ARG A 47 -1.39 12.50 7.80
CA ARG A 47 -1.84 13.18 9.03
C ARG A 47 -3.01 14.11 8.74
N GLU A 48 -2.99 14.73 7.56
CA GLU A 48 -4.08 15.56 7.04
C GLU A 48 -5.33 14.72 6.71
N ALA A 49 -5.15 13.50 6.21
CA ALA A 49 -6.30 12.62 5.97
C ALA A 49 -7.03 12.16 7.27
N ILE A 50 -6.43 12.30 8.46
CA ILE A 50 -7.12 12.01 9.74
C ILE A 50 -8.09 13.13 10.12
N THR A 51 -7.72 14.40 9.91
CA THR A 51 -8.59 15.56 10.24
C THR A 51 -9.86 15.56 9.39
N TRP A 52 -9.78 15.03 8.17
CA TRP A 52 -10.93 14.87 7.28
C TRP A 52 -11.76 13.59 7.53
N ARG A 53 -11.51 12.81 8.62
CA ARG A 53 -12.14 11.49 8.87
C ARG A 53 -12.01 10.50 7.70
N LYS A 54 -11.05 10.71 6.81
CA LYS A 54 -10.77 9.87 5.65
C LYS A 54 -10.08 8.56 6.04
N MET A 55 -9.44 8.54 7.20
CA MET A 55 -8.81 7.37 7.80
C MET A 55 -9.21 7.25 9.27
N LYS A 56 -9.28 6.02 9.79
CA LYS A 56 -9.55 5.80 11.20
C LYS A 56 -8.35 6.22 12.05
N ILE A 57 -8.63 6.79 13.22
CA ILE A 57 -7.62 7.27 14.18
C ILE A 57 -6.69 6.15 14.64
N ARG A 58 -7.19 4.91 14.73
CA ARG A 58 -6.42 3.71 15.08
C ARG A 58 -5.87 2.95 13.87
N GLY A 59 -6.06 3.47 12.67
CA GLY A 59 -5.62 2.80 11.44
C GLY A 59 -4.10 2.83 11.30
N GLN A 60 -3.50 1.70 10.90
CA GLN A 60 -2.06 1.64 10.64
C GLN A 60 -1.76 2.25 9.27
N ARG A 61 -0.74 3.10 9.22
CA ARG A 61 -0.46 3.92 8.04
C ARG A 61 1.04 4.05 7.81
N ALA A 62 1.46 3.93 6.56
CA ALA A 62 2.84 4.13 6.14
C ALA A 62 2.88 5.02 4.90
N THR A 63 3.73 6.05 4.92
CA THR A 63 4.05 6.87 3.75
C THR A 63 5.49 6.59 3.37
N ILE A 64 5.73 6.16 2.13
CA ILE A 64 7.05 5.84 1.60
C ILE A 64 7.31 6.80 0.45
N HIS A 65 8.39 7.57 0.56
CA HIS A 65 8.82 8.47 -0.50
C HIS A 65 9.74 7.73 -1.47
N GLY A 66 9.32 7.62 -2.72
CA GLY A 66 10.09 6.96 -3.76
C GLY A 66 9.23 6.46 -4.91
N ASP A 67 9.90 5.92 -5.93
CA ASP A 67 9.24 5.43 -7.13
C ASP A 67 8.47 4.13 -6.85
N ALA A 68 7.20 4.11 -7.25
CA ALA A 68 6.34 2.94 -7.13
C ALA A 68 6.88 1.75 -7.93
N THR A 69 7.54 1.98 -9.06
CA THR A 69 8.05 0.89 -9.92
C THR A 69 9.15 0.06 -9.24
N LEU A 70 9.94 0.67 -8.34
CA LEU A 70 10.98 -0.02 -7.58
C LEU A 70 10.45 -0.57 -6.26
N LEU A 71 9.72 0.25 -5.52
CA LEU A 71 9.29 -0.08 -4.17
C LEU A 71 8.17 -1.13 -4.16
N PHE A 72 7.23 -1.07 -5.12
CA PHE A 72 6.09 -1.97 -5.12
C PHE A 72 6.47 -3.43 -5.35
N PRO A 73 7.30 -3.79 -6.35
CA PRO A 73 7.76 -5.17 -6.51
C PRO A 73 8.52 -5.70 -5.30
N LEU A 74 9.37 -4.88 -4.66
CA LEU A 74 10.12 -5.28 -3.46
C LEU A 74 9.19 -5.59 -2.29
N MET A 75 8.20 -4.73 -2.03
CA MET A 75 7.19 -4.97 -0.99
C MET A 75 6.40 -6.25 -1.26
N VAL A 76 5.92 -6.43 -2.49
CA VAL A 76 5.15 -7.63 -2.87
C VAL A 76 6.01 -8.89 -2.75
N CYS A 77 7.26 -8.87 -3.19
CA CYS A 77 8.16 -10.02 -3.11
C CYS A 77 8.43 -10.43 -1.65
N TYR A 78 8.64 -9.46 -0.76
CA TYR A 78 8.79 -9.71 0.67
C TYR A 78 7.51 -10.32 1.29
N VAL A 79 6.35 -9.76 0.99
CA VAL A 79 5.06 -10.26 1.50
C VAL A 79 4.78 -11.67 0.99
N LEU A 80 5.01 -11.93 -0.30
CA LEU A 80 4.83 -13.26 -0.89
C LEU A 80 5.76 -14.30 -0.25
N LYS A 81 7.04 -13.95 -0.06
CA LYS A 81 7.99 -14.82 0.65
C LYS A 81 7.52 -15.12 2.06
N ARG A 82 7.05 -14.09 2.79
CA ARG A 82 6.55 -14.26 4.16
C ARG A 82 5.31 -15.14 4.22
N PHE A 83 4.38 -15.00 3.27
CA PHE A 83 3.19 -15.85 3.18
C PHE A 83 3.52 -17.30 2.80
N GLN A 84 4.59 -17.54 2.04
CA GLN A 84 5.09 -18.90 1.79
C GLN A 84 5.70 -19.54 3.04
N GLU A 85 6.43 -18.77 3.86
CA GLU A 85 7.01 -19.24 5.13
C GLU A 85 5.92 -19.56 6.17
N GLU A 86 4.88 -18.73 6.24
CA GLU A 86 3.73 -18.93 7.14
C GLU A 86 2.75 -20.00 6.63
N GLY A 87 2.97 -20.55 5.44
CA GLY A 87 2.18 -21.66 4.89
C GLY A 87 0.84 -21.26 4.26
N TYR A 88 0.57 -19.96 4.06
CA TYR A 88 -0.63 -19.47 3.37
C TYR A 88 -0.60 -19.75 1.86
N ILE A 89 0.59 -19.81 1.26
CA ILE A 89 0.79 -20.15 -0.15
C ILE A 89 1.51 -21.50 -0.22
N ARG A 90 0.90 -22.47 -0.90
CA ARG A 90 1.52 -23.78 -1.16
C ARG A 90 2.81 -23.54 -1.95
N LYS A 91 3.95 -24.01 -1.45
CA LYS A 91 5.21 -24.02 -2.22
C LYS A 91 4.92 -24.74 -3.54
N ASN A 92 4.98 -24.01 -4.66
CA ASN A 92 4.76 -24.63 -5.96
C ASN A 92 5.78 -25.75 -6.12
N SER A 93 5.28 -26.93 -6.47
CA SER A 93 6.02 -28.18 -6.68
C SER A 93 6.93 -28.14 -7.92
N THR A 94 7.57 -27.01 -8.22
CA THR A 94 8.57 -26.91 -9.30
C THR A 94 9.94 -27.46 -8.90
N ALA A 95 10.13 -27.86 -7.63
CA ALA A 95 11.26 -28.70 -7.23
C ALA A 95 11.23 -30.11 -7.84
N ILE A 96 10.14 -30.53 -8.49
CA ILE A 96 10.03 -31.86 -9.12
C ILE A 96 10.80 -31.94 -10.46
N MET A 97 11.09 -30.81 -11.11
CA MET A 97 11.78 -30.81 -12.42
C MET A 97 13.31 -30.67 -12.35
N ALA A 98 13.89 -30.51 -11.14
CA ALA A 98 15.34 -30.48 -10.96
C ALA A 98 15.97 -31.86 -10.74
N ASN A 99 15.16 -32.93 -10.68
CA ASN A 99 15.59 -34.31 -10.42
C ASN A 99 15.25 -35.30 -11.56
N SER A 100 14.97 -34.82 -12.77
CA SER A 100 14.62 -35.68 -13.91
C SER A 100 15.44 -35.46 -15.19
N LEU A 101 16.61 -34.83 -15.09
CA LEU A 101 17.70 -34.87 -16.08
C LEU A 101 19.03 -34.84 -15.31
#